data_AF-A0A7S3SGS7-F1
#
_entry.id   AF-A0A7S3SGS7-F1
#
_cell.length_a   1.000
_cell.length_b   1.000
_cell.length_c   1.000
_cell.angle_alpha   90.00
_cell.angle_beta   90.00
_cell.angle_gamma   90.00
#
_symmetry.space_group_name_H-M   'P 1'
#
loop_
_entity.id
_entity.type
_entity.pdbx_description
1 polymer ?
#
loop_
_entity_poly.entity_id
_entity_poly.type
_entity_poly.pdbx_seq_one_letter_code
_entity_poly.pdbx_strand_id
1 'polypeptide(L)'
;QEKFKECIRYYEPFVRRYMDNLLEVTAIVLANLCVAYVMTSANEEAEELMRRFDELTAKHIEALRKGTKNIQDARRQRDQSLVSKYLGEFDEALSKYIPVLMGQAKIYWDMEHYAMVEKIFRQSAEFCSEDESWKLNVAHIFFMQEK
;
A
#
# COMPACT_ATOMS: atom_id res chain seq x y z
N GLN A 1 -20.77 8.93 18.69
CA GLN A 1 -19.62 8.20 19.25
C GLN A 1 -19.92 6.72 19.53
N GLU A 2 -21.10 6.35 20.07
CA GLU A 2 -21.43 4.94 20.35
C GLU A 2 -21.34 4.01 19.13
N LYS A 3 -21.84 4.45 17.97
CA LYS A 3 -21.75 3.67 16.72
C LYS A 3 -20.32 3.37 16.28
N PHE A 4 -19.37 4.27 16.51
CA PHE A 4 -17.95 4.02 16.20
C PHE A 4 -17.37 2.95 17.12
N LYS A 5 -17.74 2.97 18.40
CA LYS A 5 -17.35 1.91 19.35
C LYS A 5 -17.92 0.55 18.93
N GLU A 6 -19.15 0.50 18.43
CA GLU A 6 -19.73 -0.73 17.87
C GLU A 6 -18.99 -1.19 16.61
N CYS A 7 -18.68 -0.30 15.67
CA CYS A 7 -17.88 -0.63 14.49
C CYS A 7 -16.52 -1.24 14.87
N ILE A 8 -15.82 -0.64 15.84
CA ILE A 8 -14.55 -1.16 16.35
C ILE A 8 -14.74 -2.59 16.87
N ARG A 9 -15.78 -2.86 17.67
CA ARG A 9 -16.07 -4.21 18.19
C ARG A 9 -16.26 -5.27 17.10
N TYR A 10 -16.72 -4.88 15.90
CA TYR A 10 -16.85 -5.80 14.76
C TYR A 10 -15.56 -5.93 13.95
N TYR A 11 -14.90 -4.82 13.64
CA TYR A 11 -13.72 -4.82 12.77
C TYR A 11 -12.46 -5.29 13.49
N GLU A 12 -12.22 -4.86 14.73
CA GLU A 12 -10.96 -5.09 15.44
C GLU A 12 -10.62 -6.57 15.60
N PRO A 13 -11.53 -7.47 16.06
CA PRO A 13 -11.19 -8.88 16.20
C PRO A 13 -10.88 -9.55 14.87
N PHE A 14 -11.47 -9.06 13.77
CA PHE A 14 -11.17 -9.55 12.43
C PHE A 14 -9.79 -9.07 12.00
N VAL A 15 -9.53 -7.75 12.01
CA VAL A 15 -8.25 -7.17 11.59
C VAL A 15 -7.09 -7.72 12.42
N ARG A 16 -7.28 -7.89 13.74
CA ARG A 16 -6.26 -8.48 14.63
C ARG A 16 -5.79 -9.87 14.21
N ARG A 17 -6.66 -10.68 13.56
CA ARG A 17 -6.29 -12.02 13.05
C ARG A 17 -5.36 -11.95 11.83
N TYR A 18 -5.37 -10.82 11.13
CA TYR A 18 -4.60 -10.59 9.91
C TYR A 18 -3.51 -9.54 10.11
N MET A 19 -3.07 -9.25 11.35
CA MET A 19 -2.06 -8.20 11.61
C MET A 19 -0.72 -8.48 10.90
N ASP A 20 -0.36 -9.74 10.74
CA ASP A 20 0.85 -10.14 10.02
C ASP A 20 0.68 -10.11 8.48
N ASN A 21 -0.57 -10.01 8.00
CA ASN A 21 -0.90 -9.95 6.59
C ASN A 21 -2.12 -9.04 6.32
N LEU A 22 -2.02 -7.77 6.70
CA LEU A 22 -3.13 -6.80 6.57
C LEU A 22 -3.60 -6.62 5.12
N LEU A 23 -2.82 -7.07 4.15
CA LEU A 23 -3.10 -7.02 2.73
C LEU A 23 -4.26 -7.94 2.33
N GLU A 24 -4.56 -8.97 3.14
CA GLU A 24 -5.75 -9.82 2.96
C GLU A 24 -7.04 -9.12 3.44
N VAL A 25 -6.92 -8.04 4.20
CA VAL A 25 -8.05 -7.24 4.64
C VAL A 25 -8.34 -6.17 3.60
N THR A 26 -9.62 -6.04 3.21
CA THR A 26 -10.03 -4.98 2.28
C THR A 26 -9.70 -3.60 2.86
N ALA A 27 -9.12 -2.72 2.03
CA ALA A 27 -8.70 -1.38 2.44
C ALA A 27 -9.80 -0.57 3.14
N ILE A 28 -11.06 -0.73 2.73
CA ILE A 28 -12.21 -0.08 3.36
C ILE A 28 -12.39 -0.47 4.83
N VAL A 29 -12.12 -1.73 5.19
CA VAL A 29 -12.21 -2.21 6.58
C VAL A 29 -11.09 -1.59 7.43
N LEU A 30 -9.87 -1.56 6.92
CA LEU A 30 -8.73 -0.93 7.59
C LEU A 30 -8.95 0.58 7.76
N ALA A 31 -9.41 1.26 6.70
CA ALA A 31 -9.73 2.69 6.72
C ALA A 31 -10.82 3.00 7.75
N ASN A 32 -11.94 2.26 7.69
CA ASN A 32 -13.05 2.46 8.61
C ASN A 32 -12.68 2.19 10.06
N LEU A 33 -11.85 1.17 10.31
CA LEU A 33 -11.34 0.89 11.65
C LEU A 33 -10.41 2.02 12.14
N CYS A 34 -9.50 2.49 11.28
CA CYS A 34 -8.61 3.60 11.59
C CYS A 34 -9.38 4.89 11.90
N VAL A 35 -10.36 5.25 11.07
CA VAL A 35 -11.25 6.40 11.31
C VAL A 35 -12.05 6.21 12.59
N ALA A 36 -12.58 5.03 12.85
CA ALA A 36 -13.33 4.77 14.08
C ALA A 36 -12.44 4.94 15.32
N TYR A 37 -11.19 4.46 15.28
CA TYR A 37 -10.22 4.69 16.35
C TYR A 37 -9.99 6.19 16.59
N VAL A 38 -9.66 6.97 15.56
CA VAL A 38 -9.48 8.43 15.64
C VAL A 38 -10.72 9.14 16.21
N MET A 39 -11.91 8.80 15.71
CA MET A 39 -13.18 9.40 16.14
C MET A 39 -13.57 9.04 17.60
N THR A 40 -12.96 8.01 18.17
CA THR A 40 -13.14 7.59 19.56
C THR A 40 -11.95 7.96 20.46
N SER A 41 -11.00 8.74 19.94
CA SER A 41 -9.77 9.14 20.65
C SER A 41 -8.85 7.96 21.03
N ALA A 42 -9.00 6.82 20.36
CA ALA A 42 -8.11 5.67 20.41
C ALA A 42 -6.93 5.87 19.44
N ASN A 43 -6.19 6.98 19.62
CA ASN A 43 -5.18 7.41 18.65
C ASN A 43 -3.98 6.46 18.61
N GLU A 44 -3.63 5.82 19.73
CA GLU A 44 -2.53 4.85 19.79
C GLU A 44 -2.83 3.62 18.91
N GLU A 45 -4.06 3.14 18.93
CA GLU A 45 -4.51 2.01 18.10
C GLU A 45 -4.57 2.37 16.61
N ALA A 46 -4.99 3.60 16.29
CA ALA A 46 -4.94 4.12 14.93
C ALA A 46 -3.50 4.18 14.40
N GLU A 47 -2.58 4.70 15.21
CA GLU A 47 -1.15 4.78 14.88
C GLU A 47 -0.51 3.40 14.74
N GLU A 48 -0.84 2.44 15.62
CA GLU A 48 -0.35 1.06 15.50
C GLU A 48 -0.81 0.43 14.18
N LEU A 49 -2.09 0.57 13.84
CA LEU A 49 -2.65 0.03 12.59
C LEU A 49 -1.96 0.62 11.35
N MET A 50 -1.79 1.95 11.33
CA MET A 50 -1.07 2.62 10.24
C MET A 50 0.39 2.17 10.16
N ARG A 51 1.09 2.06 11.30
CA ARG A 51 2.49 1.62 11.35
C ARG A 51 2.66 0.20 10.82
N ARG A 52 1.77 -0.72 11.18
CA ARG A 52 1.79 -2.10 10.65
C ARG A 52 1.59 -2.14 9.14
N PHE A 53 0.72 -1.29 8.63
CA PHE A 53 0.52 -1.17 7.20
C PHE A 53 1.78 -0.65 6.49
N ASP A 54 2.41 0.40 7.02
CA ASP A 54 3.65 0.95 6.49
C ASP A 54 4.82 -0.07 6.54
N GLU A 55 4.92 -0.88 7.60
CA GLU A 55 5.91 -1.97 7.71
C GLU A 55 5.73 -3.02 6.60
N LEU A 56 4.49 -3.38 6.26
CA LEU A 56 4.20 -4.31 5.18
C LEU A 56 4.54 -3.72 3.81
N THR A 57 4.13 -2.47 3.55
CA THR A 57 4.51 -1.74 2.34
C THR A 57 6.03 -1.67 2.19
N ALA A 58 6.77 -1.38 3.27
CA ALA A 58 8.23 -1.32 3.25
C ALA A 58 8.88 -2.65 2.86
N LYS A 59 8.33 -3.80 3.31
CA LYS A 59 8.82 -5.12 2.89
C LYS A 59 8.65 -5.37 1.39
N HIS A 60 7.53 -4.95 0.81
CA HIS A 60 7.32 -5.05 -0.64
C HIS A 60 8.27 -4.14 -1.43
N ILE A 61 8.48 -2.90 -0.97
CA ILE A 61 9.44 -1.97 -1.57
C ILE A 61 10.85 -2.55 -1.55
N GLU A 62 11.27 -3.17 -0.44
CA GLU A 62 12.59 -3.79 -0.35
C GLU A 62 12.75 -4.96 -1.33
N ALA A 63 11.70 -5.77 -1.52
CA ALA A 63 11.70 -6.83 -2.53
C ALA A 63 11.87 -6.27 -3.95
N LEU A 64 11.18 -5.17 -4.29
CA LEU A 64 11.32 -4.49 -5.58
C LEU A 64 12.72 -3.90 -5.78
N ARG A 65 13.27 -3.24 -4.76
CA ARG A 65 14.64 -2.69 -4.80
C ARG A 65 15.69 -3.78 -5.03
N LYS A 66 15.55 -4.91 -4.34
CA LYS A 66 16.41 -6.08 -4.54
C LYS A 66 16.28 -6.64 -5.95
N GLY A 67 15.06 -6.74 -6.48
CA GLY A 67 14.80 -7.16 -7.85
C GLY A 67 15.50 -6.25 -8.87
N THR A 68 15.34 -4.93 -8.75
CA THR A 68 16.01 -3.94 -9.61
C THR A 68 17.53 -4.10 -9.58
N LYS A 69 18.12 -4.28 -8.39
CA LYS A 69 19.56 -4.50 -8.23
C LYS A 69 20.01 -5.80 -8.93
N ASN A 70 19.30 -6.90 -8.73
CA ASN A 70 19.60 -8.18 -9.36
C ASN A 70 19.56 -8.09 -10.90
N ILE A 71 18.56 -7.40 -11.45
CA ILE A 71 18.46 -7.15 -12.90
C ILE A 71 19.68 -6.35 -13.40
N GLN A 72 20.06 -5.28 -12.69
CA GLN A 72 21.21 -4.46 -13.07
C GLN A 72 22.52 -5.25 -13.02
N ASP A 73 22.74 -6.05 -11.99
CA ASP A 73 23.95 -6.85 -11.83
C ASP A 73 24.03 -7.97 -12.90
N ALA A 74 22.91 -8.63 -13.22
CA ALA A 74 22.85 -9.60 -14.31
C ALA A 74 23.13 -8.96 -15.68
N ARG A 75 22.59 -7.77 -15.94
CA ARG A 75 22.89 -7.00 -17.17
C ARG A 75 24.37 -6.66 -17.29
N ARG A 76 25.03 -6.27 -16.18
CA ARG A 76 26.47 -5.99 -16.15
C ARG A 76 27.32 -7.22 -16.48
N GLN A 77 26.89 -8.39 -16.00
CA GLN A 77 27.53 -9.67 -16.30
C GLN A 77 27.21 -10.19 -17.71
N ARG A 78 26.30 -9.51 -18.45
CA ARG A 78 25.78 -9.91 -19.77
C ARG A 78 25.13 -11.29 -19.75
N ASP A 79 24.61 -11.73 -18.60
CA ASP A 79 23.92 -13.00 -18.43
C ASP A 79 22.44 -12.81 -18.75
N GLN A 80 22.05 -13.10 -20.00
CA GLN A 80 20.67 -12.94 -20.46
C GLN A 80 19.70 -13.91 -19.78
N SER A 81 20.17 -15.08 -19.32
CA SER A 81 19.34 -16.05 -18.61
C SER A 81 18.95 -15.49 -17.24
N LEU A 82 19.92 -14.96 -16.50
CA LEU A 82 19.66 -14.30 -15.21
C LEU A 82 18.82 -13.03 -15.36
N VAL A 83 19.05 -12.23 -16.41
CA VAL A 83 18.21 -11.06 -16.69
C VAL A 83 16.75 -11.47 -16.87
N SER A 84 16.47 -12.46 -17.72
CA SER A 84 15.10 -12.93 -17.94
C SER A 84 14.46 -13.48 -16.67
N LYS A 85 15.23 -14.22 -15.85
CA LYS A 85 14.76 -14.74 -14.57
C LYS A 85 14.40 -13.60 -13.60
N TYR A 86 15.29 -12.64 -13.40
CA TYR A 86 15.08 -11.56 -12.44
C TYR A 86 14.00 -10.56 -12.89
N LEU A 87 13.78 -10.39 -14.20
CA LEU A 87 12.61 -9.66 -14.70
C LEU A 87 11.32 -10.35 -14.28
N GLY A 88 11.20 -11.67 -14.45
CA GLY A 88 10.02 -12.41 -14.02
C GLY A 88 9.78 -12.34 -12.50
N GLU A 89 10.84 -12.46 -11.69
CA GLU A 89 10.74 -12.30 -10.22
C GLU A 89 10.31 -10.88 -9.82
N PHE A 90 10.80 -9.86 -10.55
CA PHE A 90 10.40 -8.47 -10.33
C PHE A 90 8.93 -8.24 -10.70
N ASP A 91 8.48 -8.75 -11.84
CA ASP A 91 7.09 -8.62 -12.29
C ASP A 91 6.12 -9.32 -11.31
N GLU A 92 6.48 -10.49 -10.77
CA GLU A 92 5.69 -11.17 -9.74
C GLU A 92 5.62 -10.35 -8.44
N ALA A 93 6.75 -9.77 -8.00
CA ALA A 93 6.79 -8.90 -6.82
C ALA A 93 5.96 -7.63 -7.03
N LEU A 94 6.02 -7.03 -8.23
CA LEU A 94 5.25 -5.85 -8.59
C LEU A 94 3.75 -6.15 -8.62
N SER A 95 3.34 -7.27 -9.21
CA SER A 95 1.94 -7.72 -9.23
C SER A 95 1.36 -7.90 -7.82
N LYS A 96 2.18 -8.35 -6.85
CA LYS A 96 1.80 -8.41 -5.43
C LYS A 96 1.75 -7.04 -4.77
N TYR A 97 2.63 -6.11 -5.15
CA TYR A 97 2.72 -4.79 -4.54
C TYR A 97 1.62 -3.82 -5.01
N ILE A 98 1.22 -3.86 -6.28
CA ILE A 98 0.20 -2.94 -6.82
C ILE A 98 -1.09 -2.93 -5.99
N PRO A 99 -1.71 -4.08 -5.64
CA PRO A 99 -2.90 -4.09 -4.79
C PRO A 99 -2.67 -3.48 -3.39
N VAL A 100 -1.49 -3.69 -2.81
CA VAL A 100 -1.10 -3.12 -1.50
C VAL A 100 -1.06 -1.60 -1.57
N LEU A 101 -0.39 -1.08 -2.60
CA LEU A 101 -0.29 0.35 -2.87
C LEU A 101 -1.67 0.97 -3.07
N MET A 102 -2.54 0.32 -3.85
CA MET A 102 -3.92 0.80 -4.06
C MET A 102 -4.72 0.77 -2.76
N GLY A 103 -4.54 -0.27 -1.94
CA GLY A 103 -5.18 -0.36 -0.63
C GLY A 103 -4.75 0.77 0.30
N GLN A 104 -3.44 1.07 0.35
CA GLN A 104 -2.89 2.18 1.12
C GLN A 104 -3.48 3.51 0.68
N ALA A 105 -3.45 3.76 -0.63
CA ALA A 105 -4.00 4.96 -1.24
C ALA A 105 -5.48 5.12 -0.94
N LYS A 106 -6.25 4.01 -0.99
CA LYS A 106 -7.70 4.03 -0.74
C LYS A 106 -8.05 4.46 0.68
N ILE A 107 -7.24 4.10 1.68
CA ILE A 107 -7.45 4.53 3.07
C ILE A 107 -7.43 6.06 3.15
N TYR A 108 -6.36 6.69 2.66
CA TYR A 108 -6.23 8.14 2.70
C TYR A 108 -7.21 8.86 1.76
N TRP A 109 -7.57 8.22 0.65
CA TRP A 109 -8.60 8.72 -0.25
C TRP A 109 -9.95 8.84 0.45
N ASP A 110 -10.37 7.80 1.18
CA ASP A 110 -11.64 7.79 1.91
C ASP A 110 -11.69 8.76 3.08
N MET A 111 -10.52 9.18 3.57
CA MET A 111 -10.36 10.25 4.54
C MET A 111 -10.23 11.64 3.91
N GLU A 112 -10.40 11.76 2.59
CA GLU A 112 -10.22 13.00 1.79
C GLU A 112 -8.82 13.63 1.92
N HIS A 113 -7.83 12.85 2.37
CA HIS A 113 -6.44 13.29 2.52
C HIS A 113 -5.66 13.12 1.21
N TYR A 114 -6.13 13.76 0.12
CA TYR A 114 -5.57 13.58 -1.23
C TYR A 114 -4.08 13.89 -1.35
N ALA A 115 -3.57 14.85 -0.56
CA ALA A 115 -2.13 15.15 -0.50
C ALA A 115 -1.29 13.95 -0.02
N MET A 116 -1.82 13.14 0.91
CA MET A 116 -1.15 11.92 1.36
C MET A 116 -1.20 10.83 0.29
N VAL A 117 -2.34 10.70 -0.39
CA VAL A 117 -2.49 9.77 -1.52
C VAL A 117 -1.44 10.09 -2.59
N GLU A 118 -1.31 11.35 -2.98
CA GLU A 118 -0.30 11.78 -3.96
C GLU A 118 1.12 11.44 -3.51
N LYS A 119 1.46 11.71 -2.24
CA LYS A 119 2.76 11.37 -1.66
C LYS A 119 3.07 9.87 -1.80
N ILE A 120 2.10 9.00 -1.51
CA ILE A 120 2.22 7.54 -1.66
C ILE A 120 2.54 7.17 -3.10
N PHE A 121 1.78 7.71 -4.07
CA PHE A 121 2.03 7.44 -5.48
C PHE A 121 3.41 7.95 -5.92
N ARG A 122 3.80 9.19 -5.57
CA ARG A 122 5.14 9.71 -5.89
C ARG A 122 6.27 8.82 -5.36
N GLN A 123 6.13 8.30 -4.14
CA GLN A 123 7.13 7.40 -3.54
C GLN A 123 7.22 6.04 -4.24
N SER A 124 6.13 5.56 -4.84
CA SER A 124 6.08 4.28 -5.57
C SER A 124 6.45 4.39 -7.06
N ALA A 125 6.59 5.62 -7.59
CA ALA A 125 6.79 5.88 -9.01
C ALA A 125 8.02 5.18 -9.59
N GLU A 126 9.10 5.04 -8.81
CA GLU A 126 10.35 4.38 -9.26
C GLU A 126 10.15 2.92 -9.71
N PHE A 127 9.09 2.26 -9.26
CA PHE A 127 8.78 0.86 -9.62
C PHE A 127 7.50 0.72 -10.43
N CYS A 128 6.50 1.58 -10.17
CA CYS A 128 5.13 1.35 -10.61
C CYS A 128 4.69 2.27 -11.75
N SER A 129 5.53 3.23 -12.19
CA SER A 129 5.10 4.28 -13.13
C SER A 129 4.62 3.75 -14.48
N GLU A 130 4.97 2.51 -14.85
CA GLU A 130 4.52 1.88 -16.08
C GLU A 130 3.21 1.10 -15.96
N ASP A 131 2.77 0.78 -14.74
CA ASP A 131 1.53 0.07 -14.47
C ASP A 131 0.30 0.93 -14.81
N GLU A 132 -0.68 0.33 -15.49
CA GLU A 132 -1.88 1.03 -15.95
C GLU A 132 -2.76 1.50 -14.77
N SER A 133 -2.95 0.64 -13.76
CA SER A 133 -3.75 0.99 -12.58
C SER A 133 -3.10 2.13 -11.80
N TRP A 134 -1.77 2.14 -11.71
CA TRP A 134 -1.02 3.24 -11.13
C TRP A 134 -1.27 4.56 -11.88
N LYS A 135 -1.11 4.57 -13.22
CA LYS A 135 -1.31 5.76 -14.06
C LYS A 135 -2.73 6.33 -13.90
N LEU A 136 -3.75 5.47 -13.94
CA LEU A 136 -5.15 5.88 -13.82
C LEU A 136 -5.46 6.46 -12.44
N ASN A 137 -4.95 5.85 -11.36
CA ASN A 137 -5.17 6.36 -10.02
C ASN A 137 -4.44 7.69 -9.76
N VAL A 138 -3.24 7.89 -10.31
CA VAL A 138 -2.55 9.18 -10.25
C VAL A 138 -3.34 10.28 -10.94
N ALA A 139 -3.89 10.00 -12.13
CA ALA A 139 -4.75 10.95 -12.83
C ALA A 139 -5.99 11.33 -11.99
N HIS A 140 -6.62 10.37 -11.31
CA HIS A 140 -7.75 10.64 -10.41
C HIS A 140 -7.37 11.53 -9.22
N ILE A 141 -6.16 11.37 -8.66
CA ILE A 141 -5.69 12.22 -7.56
C ILE A 141 -5.54 13.67 -8.02
N PHE A 142 -4.88 13.90 -9.16
CA PHE A 142 -4.73 15.24 -9.71
C PHE A 142 -6.10 15.89 -9.99
N PHE A 143 -7.06 15.12 -10.51
CA PHE A 143 -8.42 15.61 -10.70
C PHE A 143 -9.09 16.02 -9.37
N MET A 144 -8.92 15.25 -8.30
CA MET A 144 -9.54 15.54 -7.00
C MET A 144 -8.87 16.68 -6.24
N GLN A 145 -7.58 16.94 -6.45
CA GLN A 145 -6.88 18.05 -5.80
C GLN A 145 -7.24 19.42 -6.39
N GLU A 146 -7.65 19.46 -7.66
CA GLU A 146 -8.06 20.70 -8.35
C GLU A 146 -9.55 21.05 -8.15
N LYS A 147 -10.33 20.17 -7.50
CA LYS A 147 -11.77 20.33 -7.26
C LYS A 147 -12.05 20.88 -5.86
#